data_AF-A0A9E0TTJ2-F1
#
_entry.id   AF-A0A9E0TTJ2-F1
#
_cell.length_a   1.000
_cell.length_b   1.000
_cell.length_c   1.000
_cell.angle_alpha   90.00
_cell.angle_beta   90.00
_cell.angle_gamma   90.00
#
_symmetry.space_group_name_H-M   'P 1'
#
loop_
_entity.id
_entity.type
_entity.pdbx_description
1 polymer ?
#
loop_
_entity_poly.entity_id
_entity_poly.type
_entity_poly.pdbx_seq_one_letter_code
_entity_poly.pdbx_strand_id
1 'polypeptide(L)'
;MVEKGKAQKSLPAPKRPQSQVLKEIDEALAKIDEKVYSRPQSKLDVPQIKGSSASQIPFSDFGEMFDEAGTDTDVLQAFFAETLKLPENGEVRTQLTIKKDGTVAQLVVLEAQSQKNKAYLEKNIPLLKLPVHYDKETTIIFTFCNAR
;
A
#
# COMPACT_ATOMS: atom_id res chain seq x y z
N MET A 1 27.47 81.20 -22.71
CA MET A 1 27.94 80.33 -21.60
C MET A 1 27.49 78.91 -21.95
N VAL A 2 28.35 78.06 -22.54
CA VAL A 2 29.43 77.23 -21.94
C VAL A 2 28.83 75.94 -21.34
N GLU A 3 28.89 74.82 -22.08
CA GLU A 3 29.81 73.65 -21.97
C GLU A 3 29.28 72.53 -21.04
N LYS A 4 28.96 71.34 -21.58
CA LYS A 4 29.77 70.09 -21.73
C LYS A 4 29.84 69.19 -20.49
N GLY A 5 29.72 67.88 -20.74
CA GLY A 5 30.26 66.77 -19.93
C GLY A 5 29.23 65.68 -19.64
N LYS A 6 29.20 64.56 -20.39
CA LYS A 6 29.88 63.25 -20.13
C LYS A 6 29.62 62.69 -18.72
N ALA A 7 29.48 61.39 -18.41
CA ALA A 7 29.26 60.09 -19.05
C ALA A 7 29.61 59.06 -17.94
N GLN A 8 28.83 57.99 -17.70
CA GLN A 8 29.29 56.63 -17.25
C GLN A 8 28.08 55.77 -16.80
N LYS A 9 27.69 54.67 -17.46
CA LYS A 9 28.27 53.29 -17.59
C LYS A 9 28.02 52.38 -16.36
N SER A 10 27.01 51.50 -16.45
CA SER A 10 27.05 50.10 -15.98
C SER A 10 25.82 49.28 -16.45
N LEU A 11 26.09 48.08 -16.98
CA LEU A 11 25.19 46.93 -17.26
C LEU A 11 25.40 45.88 -16.12
N PRO A 12 24.69 44.72 -16.00
CA PRO A 12 23.41 44.20 -16.56
C PRO A 12 22.49 43.50 -15.51
N ALA A 13 21.26 43.07 -15.89
CA ALA A 13 20.72 41.73 -15.58
C ALA A 13 19.34 41.50 -16.28
N PRO A 14 19.18 40.45 -17.10
CA PRO A 14 17.91 40.13 -17.76
C PRO A 14 16.96 39.42 -16.77
N LYS A 15 15.84 40.07 -16.45
CA LYS A 15 14.70 39.44 -15.78
C LYS A 15 14.07 38.45 -16.78
N ARG A 16 14.43 37.17 -16.69
CA ARG A 16 13.74 36.11 -17.46
C ARG A 16 12.24 36.16 -17.09
N PRO A 17 11.34 36.33 -18.07
CA PRO A 17 9.92 36.34 -17.79
C PRO A 17 9.47 34.93 -17.41
N GLN A 18 8.81 34.81 -16.25
CA GLN A 18 8.23 33.59 -15.69
C GLN A 18 7.27 32.84 -16.64
N SER A 19 6.89 33.47 -17.77
CA SER A 19 6.02 32.89 -18.78
C SER A 19 6.65 31.73 -19.58
N GLN A 20 7.98 31.59 -19.62
CA GLN A 20 8.62 30.44 -20.30
C GLN A 20 8.47 29.15 -19.48
N VAL A 21 8.63 29.24 -18.15
CA VAL A 21 8.51 28.08 -17.25
C VAL A 21 7.10 27.49 -17.26
N LEU A 22 6.07 28.35 -17.31
CA LEU A 22 4.67 27.90 -17.36
C LEU A 22 4.34 27.15 -18.66
N LYS A 23 4.96 27.52 -19.79
CA LYS A 23 4.75 26.82 -21.07
C LYS A 23 5.42 25.43 -21.10
N GLU A 24 6.58 25.29 -20.47
CA GLU A 24 7.27 24.00 -20.38
C GLU A 24 6.53 22.99 -19.47
N ILE A 25 5.84 23.48 -18.43
CA ILE A 25 5.02 22.63 -17.53
C ILE A 25 3.77 22.11 -18.24
N ASP A 26 3.08 22.96 -19.00
CA ASP A 26 1.89 22.56 -19.76
C ASP A 26 2.22 21.50 -20.84
N GLU A 27 3.37 21.64 -21.51
CA GLU A 27 3.81 20.67 -22.52
C GLU A 27 4.22 19.31 -21.91
N ALA A 28 4.75 19.30 -20.68
CA ALA A 28 5.10 18.06 -19.98
C ALA A 28 3.85 17.29 -19.52
N LEU A 29 2.76 17.98 -19.16
CA LEU A 29 1.48 17.35 -18.79
C LEU A 29 0.77 16.72 -19.99
N ALA A 30 0.82 17.36 -21.16
CA ALA A 30 0.19 16.85 -22.38
C ALA A 30 0.79 15.52 -22.88
N LYS A 31 2.03 15.17 -22.50
CA LYS A 31 2.71 13.92 -22.92
C LYS A 31 2.39 12.70 -22.05
N ILE A 32 1.68 12.87 -20.93
CA ILE A 32 1.42 11.77 -19.98
C ILE A 32 0.05 11.10 -20.24
N ASP A 33 -0.86 11.77 -20.97
CA ASP A 33 -2.25 11.30 -21.12
C ASP A 33 -2.45 10.19 -22.18
N GLU A 34 -1.43 9.84 -22.99
CA GLU A 34 -1.63 8.98 -24.18
C GLU A 34 -1.25 7.50 -24.04
N LYS A 35 -1.05 6.93 -22.83
CA LYS A 35 -0.73 5.48 -22.71
C LYS A 35 -1.31 4.76 -21.49
N VAL A 36 -2.63 4.73 -21.27
CA VAL A 36 -3.21 3.71 -20.35
C VAL A 36 -4.54 3.08 -20.79
N TYR A 37 -5.22 3.55 -21.86
CA TYR A 37 -6.53 2.97 -22.20
C TYR A 37 -6.59 2.43 -23.63
N SER A 38 -6.20 1.16 -23.77
CA SER A 38 -6.63 0.33 -24.88
C SER A 38 -6.91 -1.08 -24.40
N ARG A 39 -8.15 -1.32 -23.95
CA ARG A 39 -8.95 -2.50 -24.35
C ARG A 39 -10.45 -2.33 -24.00
N PRO A 40 -11.34 -2.97 -24.78
CA PRO A 40 -12.64 -2.44 -25.17
C PRO A 40 -13.79 -2.73 -24.19
N GLN A 41 -14.80 -1.87 -24.31
CA GLN A 41 -16.10 -1.94 -23.66
C GLN A 41 -16.80 -3.29 -23.87
N SER A 42 -17.24 -3.90 -22.77
CA SER A 42 -18.42 -4.75 -22.74
C SER A 42 -19.44 -4.08 -21.82
N LYS A 43 -20.55 -3.63 -22.38
CA LYS A 43 -21.67 -3.03 -21.66
C LYS A 43 -22.25 -4.06 -20.70
N LEU A 44 -22.24 -3.75 -19.41
CA LEU A 44 -23.12 -4.37 -18.43
C LEU A 44 -23.69 -3.24 -17.56
N ASP A 45 -24.98 -3.01 -17.77
CA ASP A 45 -25.83 -2.11 -17.01
C ASP A 45 -25.90 -2.66 -15.57
N VAL A 46 -25.37 -1.91 -14.60
CA VAL A 46 -25.51 -2.21 -13.18
C VAL A 46 -26.14 -1.00 -12.51
N PRO A 47 -27.28 -1.16 -11.81
CA PRO A 47 -28.04 -0.04 -11.25
C PRO A 47 -27.25 0.70 -10.17
N GLN A 48 -27.32 2.03 -10.22
CA GLN A 48 -26.76 2.95 -9.24
C GLN A 48 -27.23 2.62 -7.82
N ILE A 49 -26.32 2.12 -7.00
CA ILE A 49 -26.49 2.14 -5.54
C ILE A 49 -25.96 3.50 -5.07
N LYS A 50 -26.86 4.49 -4.96
CA LYS A 50 -26.62 5.68 -4.15
C LYS A 50 -26.70 5.27 -2.69
N GLY A 51 -25.58 5.32 -1.97
CA GLY A 51 -25.61 5.21 -0.52
C GLY A 51 -24.28 4.88 0.13
N SER A 52 -23.71 5.92 0.76
CA SER A 52 -22.91 5.83 1.99
C SER A 52 -21.40 5.55 1.85
N SER A 53 -20.66 6.67 1.85
CA SER A 53 -19.32 6.89 2.41
C SER A 53 -18.40 5.67 2.54
N ALA A 54 -17.61 5.42 1.49
CA ALA A 54 -16.32 4.78 1.66
C ALA A 54 -15.41 5.73 2.45
N SER A 55 -15.39 5.55 3.77
CA SER A 55 -14.32 6.09 4.61
C SER A 55 -13.02 5.47 4.11
N GLN A 56 -12.27 6.23 3.32
CA GLN A 56 -10.87 5.92 3.03
C GLN A 56 -10.13 6.03 4.36
N ILE A 57 -9.90 4.89 5.01
CA ILE A 57 -9.01 4.81 6.16
C ILE A 57 -7.62 5.12 5.60
N PRO A 58 -6.91 6.14 6.12
CA PRO A 58 -5.54 6.39 5.71
C PRO A 58 -4.70 5.17 6.09
N PHE A 59 -3.91 4.67 5.13
CA PHE A 59 -2.79 3.78 5.39
C PHE A 59 -1.79 4.53 6.26
N SER A 60 -1.99 4.49 7.57
CA SER A 60 -0.97 4.88 8.53
C SER A 60 0.06 3.77 8.57
N ASP A 61 1.23 4.06 8.04
CA ASP A 61 2.52 3.83 8.69
C ASP A 61 2.48 2.67 9.70
N PHE A 62 2.73 1.44 9.23
CA PHE A 62 2.94 0.28 10.12
C PHE A 62 4.36 0.39 10.71
N GLY A 63 4.53 1.43 11.51
CA GLY A 63 5.63 1.57 12.45
C GLY A 63 5.57 0.44 13.46
N GLU A 64 6.75 -0.07 13.76
CA GLU A 64 7.07 -1.10 14.73
C GLU A 64 6.33 -0.87 16.06
N MET A 65 5.19 -1.55 16.24
CA MET A 65 4.53 -1.73 17.53
C MET A 65 4.81 -3.15 18.01
N PHE A 66 6.08 -3.42 18.32
CA PHE A 66 6.50 -4.62 19.06
C PHE A 66 6.83 -4.20 20.49
N ASP A 67 5.80 -4.04 21.31
CA ASP A 67 5.95 -4.03 22.77
C ASP A 67 5.14 -5.22 23.28
N GLU A 68 5.83 -6.21 23.84
CA GLU A 68 5.26 -7.39 24.54
C GLU A 68 4.75 -8.58 23.69
N ALA A 69 5.20 -8.77 22.44
CA ALA A 69 4.68 -9.85 21.57
C ALA A 69 5.59 -11.08 21.40
N GLY A 70 6.76 -11.13 22.06
CA GLY A 70 7.79 -12.14 21.76
C GLY A 70 7.33 -13.58 22.01
N THR A 71 6.63 -13.86 23.11
CA THR A 71 6.22 -15.23 23.46
C THR A 71 5.01 -15.71 22.67
N ASP A 72 4.04 -14.83 22.39
CA ASP A 72 2.81 -15.20 21.70
C ASP A 72 3.06 -15.45 20.21
N THR A 73 4.03 -14.75 19.59
CA THR A 73 4.40 -15.00 18.20
C THR A 73 5.01 -16.38 17.98
N ASP A 74 5.82 -16.87 18.92
CA ASP A 74 6.40 -18.21 18.85
C ASP A 74 5.33 -19.30 18.94
N VAL A 75 4.35 -19.14 19.85
CA VAL A 75 3.22 -20.07 19.99
C VAL A 75 2.36 -20.08 18.72
N LEU A 76 2.08 -18.92 18.14
CA LEU A 76 1.36 -18.80 16.88
C LEU A 76 2.12 -19.45 15.73
N GLN A 77 3.43 -19.22 15.64
CA GLN A 77 4.26 -19.81 14.60
C GLN A 77 4.24 -21.34 14.67
N ALA A 78 4.41 -21.91 15.87
CA ALA A 78 4.32 -23.35 16.08
C ALA A 78 2.92 -23.89 15.69
N PHE A 79 1.87 -23.23 16.16
CA PHE A 79 0.49 -23.60 15.85
C PHE A 79 0.20 -23.59 14.34
N PHE A 80 0.66 -22.56 13.64
CA PHE A 80 0.49 -22.48 12.19
C PHE A 80 1.34 -23.52 11.46
N ALA A 81 2.55 -23.82 11.91
CA ALA A 81 3.39 -24.85 11.30
C ALA A 81 2.77 -26.25 11.44
N GLU A 82 2.08 -26.53 12.54
CA GLU A 82 1.39 -27.81 12.74
C GLU A 82 0.06 -27.90 11.97
N THR A 83 -0.66 -26.78 11.90
CA THR A 83 -2.04 -26.74 11.37
C THR A 83 -2.10 -26.47 9.87
N LEU A 84 -1.23 -25.58 9.36
CA LEU A 84 -1.23 -25.15 7.98
C LEU A 84 -0.16 -25.90 7.19
N LYS A 85 -0.59 -26.63 6.16
CA LYS A 85 0.30 -27.30 5.22
C LYS A 85 0.11 -26.69 3.84
N LEU A 86 1.03 -25.79 3.49
CA LEU A 86 0.99 -25.12 2.19
C LEU A 86 1.09 -26.17 1.06
N PRO A 87 0.16 -26.14 0.08
CA PRO A 87 0.12 -27.14 -0.98
C PRO A 87 1.28 -27.00 -1.99
N GLU A 88 1.85 -25.81 -2.14
CA GLU A 88 2.94 -25.53 -3.06
C GLU A 88 4.13 -24.86 -2.37
N ASN A 89 5.28 -24.90 -3.05
CA ASN A 89 6.46 -24.12 -2.64
C ASN A 89 6.24 -22.64 -2.95
N GLY A 90 6.79 -21.80 -2.10
CA GLY A 90 6.73 -20.35 -2.26
C GLY A 90 6.38 -19.63 -0.97
N GLU A 91 6.49 -18.32 -1.04
CA GLU A 91 6.26 -17.41 0.07
C GLU A 91 4.92 -16.68 -0.06
N VAL A 92 4.20 -16.54 1.06
CA VAL A 92 3.01 -15.71 1.17
C VAL A 92 3.11 -14.85 2.43
N ARG A 93 3.15 -13.54 2.24
CA ARG A 93 3.16 -12.55 3.31
C ARG A 93 1.73 -12.08 3.57
N THR A 94 1.31 -12.16 4.82
CA THR A 94 -0.06 -11.89 5.24
C THR A 94 -0.10 -11.03 6.48
N GLN A 95 -1.11 -10.20 6.59
CA GLN A 95 -1.44 -9.43 7.77
C GLN A 95 -2.71 -10.03 8.38
N LEU A 96 -2.61 -10.47 9.63
CA LEU A 96 -3.68 -11.07 10.40
C LEU A 96 -4.08 -10.12 11.52
N THR A 97 -5.37 -9.84 11.63
CA THR A 97 -5.94 -9.12 12.77
C THR A 97 -6.66 -10.13 13.65
N ILE A 98 -6.21 -10.25 14.90
CA ILE A 98 -6.65 -11.25 15.88
C ILE A 98 -7.44 -10.53 16.97
N LYS A 99 -8.63 -11.04 17.28
CA LYS A 99 -9.47 -10.54 18.36
C LYS A 99 -9.00 -11.04 19.72
N LYS A 100 -9.53 -10.43 20.79
CA LYS A 100 -9.23 -10.80 22.18
C LYS A 100 -9.53 -12.27 22.51
N ASP A 101 -10.51 -12.86 21.83
CA ASP A 101 -10.93 -14.26 21.99
C ASP A 101 -10.11 -15.27 21.18
N GLY A 102 -9.05 -14.82 20.50
CA GLY A 102 -8.16 -15.66 19.70
C GLY A 102 -8.72 -16.01 18.32
N THR A 103 -9.85 -15.43 17.90
CA THR A 103 -10.37 -15.60 16.53
C THR A 103 -9.76 -14.57 15.58
N VAL A 104 -9.62 -14.97 14.31
CA VAL A 104 -9.13 -14.06 13.26
C VAL A 104 -10.27 -13.15 12.80
N ALA A 105 -10.15 -11.85 13.05
CA ALA A 105 -11.09 -10.85 12.57
C ALA A 105 -10.93 -10.62 11.06
N GLN A 106 -9.68 -10.51 10.62
CA GLN A 106 -9.35 -10.15 9.25
C GLN A 106 -8.04 -10.80 8.84
N LEU A 107 -8.00 -11.24 7.58
CA LEU A 107 -6.79 -11.69 6.90
C LEU A 107 -6.63 -10.86 5.63
N VAL A 108 -5.46 -10.25 5.46
CA VAL A 108 -5.09 -9.54 4.25
C VAL A 108 -3.80 -10.16 3.72
N VAL A 109 -3.82 -10.60 2.46
CA VAL A 109 -2.62 -11.11 1.80
C VAL A 109 -1.90 -9.93 1.16
N LEU A 110 -0.72 -9.60 1.70
CA LEU A 110 0.11 -8.50 1.22
C LEU A 110 0.83 -8.90 -0.06
N GLU A 111 1.48 -10.06 -0.05
CA GLU A 111 2.23 -10.61 -1.18
C GLU A 111 2.08 -12.12 -1.25
N ALA A 112 2.02 -12.69 -2.45
CA ALA A 112 1.93 -14.14 -2.64
C ALA A 112 2.65 -14.57 -3.92
N GLN A 113 3.58 -15.52 -3.80
CA GLN A 113 4.25 -16.13 -4.95
C GLN A 113 3.40 -17.23 -5.61
N SER A 114 2.55 -17.93 -4.85
CA SER A 114 1.60 -18.92 -5.36
C SER A 114 0.16 -18.50 -5.05
N GLN A 115 -0.67 -18.44 -6.10
CA GLN A 115 -2.12 -18.25 -5.94
C GLN A 115 -2.80 -19.40 -5.20
N LYS A 116 -2.31 -20.64 -5.31
CA LYS A 116 -2.89 -21.77 -4.56
C LYS A 116 -2.60 -21.63 -3.07
N ASN A 117 -1.39 -21.22 -2.71
CA ASN A 117 -1.04 -20.94 -1.31
C ASN A 117 -1.87 -19.79 -0.76
N LYS A 118 -2.01 -18.69 -1.51
CA LYS A 118 -2.91 -17.58 -1.15
C LYS A 118 -4.34 -18.08 -0.87
N ALA A 119 -4.95 -18.76 -1.84
CA ALA A 119 -6.32 -19.23 -1.72
C ALA A 119 -6.50 -20.26 -0.60
N TYR A 120 -5.47 -21.05 -0.32
CA TYR A 120 -5.46 -21.98 0.81
C TYR A 120 -5.47 -21.24 2.15
N LEU A 121 -4.58 -20.25 2.34
CA LEU A 121 -4.51 -19.47 3.58
C LEU A 121 -5.80 -18.67 3.81
N GLU A 122 -6.36 -18.05 2.76
CA GLU A 122 -7.62 -17.30 2.84
C GLU A 122 -8.82 -18.16 3.25
N LYS A 123 -8.80 -19.45 2.89
CA LYS A 123 -9.88 -20.38 3.26
C LYS A 123 -9.69 -21.00 4.64
N ASN A 124 -8.45 -21.27 5.04
CA ASN A 124 -8.17 -22.04 6.26
C ASN A 124 -7.96 -21.15 7.49
N ILE A 125 -7.18 -20.06 7.38
CA ILE A 125 -6.84 -19.20 8.54
C ILE A 125 -8.09 -18.67 9.27
N PRO A 126 -9.13 -18.14 8.58
CA PRO A 126 -10.31 -17.62 9.27
C PRO A 126 -11.12 -18.66 10.04
N LEU A 127 -10.92 -19.95 9.74
CA LEU A 127 -11.57 -21.07 10.42
C LEU A 127 -10.81 -21.52 11.67
N LEU A 128 -9.58 -21.03 11.86
CA LEU A 128 -8.75 -21.40 13.00
C LEU A 128 -9.09 -20.56 14.23
N LYS A 129 -9.08 -21.23 15.38
CA LYS A 129 -9.06 -20.58 16.68
C LYS A 129 -7.64 -20.62 17.21
N LEU A 130 -7.02 -19.45 17.33
CA LEU A 130 -5.64 -19.33 17.75
C LEU A 130 -5.53 -19.54 19.27
N PRO A 131 -4.50 -20.24 19.76
CA PRO A 131 -4.31 -20.51 21.19
C PRO A 131 -3.71 -19.31 21.93
N VAL A 132 -4.08 -18.09 21.56
CA VAL A 132 -3.59 -16.84 22.16
C VAL A 132 -4.75 -15.99 22.63
N HIS A 133 -4.52 -15.24 23.70
CA HIS A 133 -5.47 -14.26 24.23
C HIS A 133 -4.77 -12.92 24.33
N TYR A 134 -5.30 -11.92 23.63
CA TYR A 134 -4.78 -10.56 23.69
C TYR A 134 -5.75 -9.67 24.47
N ASP A 135 -5.23 -8.71 25.23
CA ASP A 135 -6.06 -7.72 25.93
C ASP A 135 -6.79 -6.77 24.97
N LYS A 136 -6.30 -6.66 23.73
CA LYS A 136 -6.82 -5.83 22.64
C LYS A 136 -6.79 -6.57 21.32
N GLU A 137 -7.48 -6.02 20.33
CA GLU A 137 -7.33 -6.49 18.95
C GLU A 137 -5.91 -6.17 18.47
N THR A 138 -5.21 -7.19 17.98
CA THR A 138 -3.80 -7.08 17.61
C THR A 138 -3.65 -7.49 16.15
N THR A 139 -2.88 -6.70 15.41
CA THR A 139 -2.57 -7.00 14.00
C THR A 139 -1.11 -7.40 13.89
N ILE A 140 -0.85 -8.57 13.29
CA ILE A 140 0.47 -9.18 13.17
C ILE A 140 0.69 -9.58 11.72
N ILE A 141 1.92 -9.38 11.24
CA ILE A 141 2.31 -9.80 9.89
C ILE A 141 3.05 -11.12 9.98
N PHE A 142 2.53 -12.14 9.29
CA PHE A 142 3.15 -13.45 9.16
C PHE A 142 3.61 -13.69 7.73
N THR A 143 4.82 -14.23 7.59
CA THR A 143 5.34 -14.73 6.34
C THR A 143 5.33 -16.25 6.37
N PHE A 144 4.50 -16.86 5.53
CA PHE A 144 4.40 -18.30 5.37
C PHE A 144 5.28 -18.74 4.21
N CYS A 145 6.31 -19.54 4.50
CA CYS A 145 7.19 -20.10 3.48
C CYS A 145 7.14 -21.63 3.53
N ASN A 146 7.12 -22.24 2.35
CA ASN A 146 7.31 -23.67 2.19
C ASN A 146 8.57 -23.90 1.36
N ALA A 147 9.66 -24.20 2.05
CA ALA A 147 10.93 -24.61 1.46
C ALA A 147 11.01 -26.14 1.55
N ARG A 148 10.56 -26.83 0.50
CA ARG A 148 10.88 -28.25 0.30
C ARG A 148 12.23 -28.43 -0.37
#